data_AF-A0A7S0AZ59-F1
#
_entry.id   AF-A0A7S0AZ59-F1
#
_cell.length_a   1.000
_cell.length_b   1.000
_cell.length_c   1.000
_cell.angle_alpha   90.00
_cell.angle_beta   90.00
_cell.angle_gamma   90.00
#
_symmetry.space_group_name_H-M   'P 1'
#
loop_
_entity.id
_entity.type
_entity.pdbx_description
1 polymer ?
#
loop_
_entity_poly.entity_id
_entity_poly.type
_entity_poly.pdbx_seq_one_letter_code
_entity_poly.pdbx_strand_id
1 'polypeptide(L)'
;LVRASLAIAAAAASKNDEDVQQPSVRGGFVADAIRSESIGKQSTTSTSAGATDINDPTGRELQPTAYCSCSTCTQAMWDTYAGAHQCGARIEYKSSQWGGGLSHNDACLFVSNEFPTTCGPACHPDLCEATDPPTPAPVVPQPKCGCESCTAEVWYHPAGGSHPCGDRIEYKMSEWGGNLSEEDACRFVSNEYPNDECGPFCNPDQCNLTPEPSPAPTTARPTSSPTKMTTDSPTPQPSDPPVTATPTSSPVVLKYCGCHDCTDAVWSTMAGAHSCGDRITFMKSQWGGNLPEEEACAYVSAEFPSTCGPHCDPSTCDGRCP
;
A
#
# COMPACT_ATOMS: atom_id res chain seq x y z
N LEU A 1 -3.10 54.03 -40.88
CA LEU A 1 -2.06 53.92 -39.84
C LEU A 1 -1.95 52.46 -39.41
N VAL A 2 -0.76 51.89 -39.62
CA VAL A 2 -0.12 50.74 -38.96
C VAL A 2 -0.94 49.46 -38.72
N ARG A 3 -0.65 48.43 -39.53
CA ARG A 3 -0.80 47.01 -39.19
C ARG A 3 0.36 46.62 -38.27
N ALA A 4 0.09 45.96 -37.14
CA ALA A 4 1.10 45.28 -36.33
C ALA A 4 0.78 43.78 -36.29
N SER A 5 1.62 43.00 -36.96
CA SER A 5 1.67 41.55 -36.91
C SER A 5 2.56 41.14 -35.74
N LEU A 6 2.06 40.30 -34.84
CA LEU A 6 2.89 39.63 -33.82
C LEU A 6 3.08 38.18 -34.24
N ALA A 7 4.31 37.83 -34.62
CA ALA A 7 4.76 36.46 -34.83
C ALA A 7 5.53 36.02 -33.58
N ILE A 8 5.12 34.90 -32.97
CA ILE A 8 5.88 34.22 -31.92
C ILE A 8 6.68 33.11 -32.59
N ALA A 9 8.00 33.23 -32.50
CA ALA A 9 8.95 32.25 -33.02
C ALA A 9 9.05 31.06 -32.06
N ALA A 10 8.92 29.85 -32.62
CA ALA A 10 9.26 28.60 -31.97
C ALA A 10 10.78 28.39 -32.06
N ALA A 11 11.45 28.23 -30.91
CA ALA A 11 12.84 27.82 -30.83
C ALA A 11 12.91 26.30 -30.69
N ALA A 12 13.41 25.61 -31.72
CA ALA A 12 13.79 24.21 -31.69
C ALA A 12 15.20 24.08 -31.08
N ALA A 13 15.33 23.32 -30.00
CA ALA A 13 16.62 22.92 -29.45
C ALA A 13 17.00 21.54 -30.00
N SER A 14 18.00 21.53 -30.86
CA SER A 14 18.69 20.33 -31.37
C SER A 14 19.63 19.80 -30.27
N LYS A 15 19.46 18.54 -29.84
CA LYS A 15 20.45 17.84 -29.02
C LYS A 15 21.40 17.09 -29.98
N ASN A 16 22.69 17.38 -29.82
CA ASN A 16 23.77 16.70 -30.51
C ASN A 16 23.98 15.30 -29.92
N ASP A 17 24.19 14.36 -30.84
CA ASP A 17 24.61 12.99 -30.63
C ASP A 17 26.12 13.00 -30.34
N GLU A 18 26.55 12.57 -29.15
CA GLU A 18 27.96 12.28 -28.86
C GLU A 18 28.17 10.77 -28.82
N ASP A 19 28.81 10.31 -29.89
CA ASP A 19 29.39 9.00 -30.14
C ASP A 19 30.50 8.71 -29.12
N VAL A 20 30.21 7.84 -28.14
CA VAL A 20 31.23 7.31 -27.20
C VAL A 20 31.75 5.99 -27.74
N GLN A 21 32.94 6.07 -28.34
CA GLN A 21 33.78 4.95 -28.70
C GLN A 21 34.12 4.06 -27.49
N GLN A 22 33.69 2.80 -27.53
CA GLN A 22 34.20 1.74 -26.66
C GLN A 22 35.53 1.19 -27.20
N PRO A 23 36.59 1.05 -26.37
CA PRO A 23 37.77 0.29 -26.77
C PRO A 23 37.56 -1.21 -26.56
N SER A 24 37.75 -1.93 -27.66
CA SER A 24 37.90 -3.38 -27.75
C SER A 24 39.15 -3.83 -26.97
N VAL A 25 38.98 -4.69 -25.96
CA VAL A 25 40.08 -5.43 -25.35
C VAL A 25 39.88 -6.92 -25.59
N ARG A 26 40.62 -7.41 -26.58
CA ARG A 26 40.93 -8.82 -26.86
C ARG A 26 41.93 -9.29 -25.80
N GLY A 27 41.71 -10.45 -25.19
CA GLY A 27 42.75 -11.07 -24.36
C GLY A 27 42.38 -12.37 -23.65
N GLY A 28 42.61 -13.50 -24.32
CA GLY A 28 43.37 -14.61 -23.75
C GLY A 28 42.73 -15.48 -22.66
N PHE A 29 42.19 -16.62 -23.10
CA PHE A 29 42.11 -17.84 -22.29
C PHE A 29 43.51 -18.28 -21.82
N VAL A 30 43.68 -18.46 -20.51
CA VAL A 30 44.61 -19.46 -19.95
C VAL A 30 43.96 -20.05 -18.70
N ALA A 31 43.73 -21.35 -18.75
CA ALA A 31 43.34 -22.16 -17.61
C ALA A 31 44.59 -22.46 -16.78
N ASP A 32 44.56 -22.27 -15.46
CA ASP A 32 45.39 -23.07 -14.56
C ASP A 32 44.91 -23.05 -13.09
N ALA A 33 44.89 -24.26 -12.54
CA ALA A 33 45.10 -24.70 -11.16
C ALA A 33 44.46 -23.93 -9.98
N ILE A 34 43.44 -24.55 -9.40
CA ILE A 34 42.99 -24.33 -8.01
C ILE A 34 44.06 -24.85 -7.04
N ARG A 35 44.66 -23.96 -6.26
CA ARG A 35 45.39 -24.28 -5.03
C ARG A 35 44.73 -23.55 -3.86
N SER A 36 44.12 -24.32 -2.97
CA SER A 36 43.63 -23.85 -1.68
C SER A 36 44.79 -23.42 -0.80
N GLU A 37 44.82 -22.15 -0.40
CA GLU A 37 45.57 -21.70 0.78
C GLU A 37 44.70 -20.76 1.62
N SER A 38 44.56 -21.16 2.87
CA SER A 38 43.87 -20.49 3.96
C SER A 38 44.63 -19.23 4.38
N ILE A 39 44.02 -18.05 4.30
CA ILE A 39 44.56 -16.82 4.89
C ILE A 39 43.64 -16.35 6.00
N GLY A 40 44.17 -16.38 7.22
CA GLY A 40 43.54 -15.90 8.43
C GLY A 40 43.29 -14.40 8.38
N LYS A 41 42.11 -14.00 8.85
CA LYS A 41 41.76 -12.60 9.13
C LYS A 41 42.63 -12.10 10.26
N GLN A 42 43.52 -11.14 9.97
CA GLN A 42 44.14 -10.31 10.98
C GLN A 42 43.13 -9.26 11.42
N SER A 43 42.72 -9.35 12.68
CA SER A 43 41.91 -8.38 13.39
C SER A 43 42.84 -7.30 13.93
N THR A 44 42.72 -6.07 13.43
CA THR A 44 43.42 -4.90 13.97
C THR A 44 42.65 -4.35 15.16
N THR A 45 43.22 -4.56 16.33
CA THR A 45 42.81 -4.03 17.64
C THR A 45 43.12 -2.53 17.70
N SER A 46 42.11 -1.68 17.82
CA SER A 46 42.27 -0.30 18.29
C SER A 46 41.93 -0.24 19.77
N THR A 47 42.99 -0.07 20.56
CA THR A 47 42.98 0.14 22.00
C THR A 47 42.50 1.55 22.33
N SER A 48 41.37 1.69 23.03
CA SER A 48 41.11 2.83 23.90
C SER A 48 40.91 2.31 25.32
N ALA A 49 41.76 2.80 26.22
CA ALA A 49 41.78 2.44 27.62
C ALA A 49 40.91 3.41 28.43
N GLY A 50 40.13 2.87 29.37
CA GLY A 50 39.74 3.58 30.58
C GLY A 50 38.29 3.40 31.02
N ALA A 51 38.03 2.41 31.87
CA ALA A 51 37.43 2.54 33.21
C ALA A 51 36.40 1.43 33.56
N THR A 52 36.86 0.51 34.42
CA THR A 52 36.17 -0.24 35.49
C THR A 52 34.72 -0.71 35.28
N ASP A 53 34.49 -2.01 35.03
CA ASP A 53 34.40 -3.10 36.03
C ASP A 53 33.01 -3.20 36.70
N ILE A 54 32.08 -3.90 36.02
CA ILE A 54 31.04 -4.73 36.64
C ILE A 54 30.85 -5.96 35.73
N ASN A 55 31.37 -7.11 36.17
CA ASN A 55 31.08 -8.41 35.56
C ASN A 55 29.67 -8.87 36.01
N ASP A 56 28.64 -8.60 35.20
CA ASP A 56 27.35 -9.30 35.30
C ASP A 56 27.37 -10.51 34.35
N PRO A 57 27.33 -11.76 34.87
CA PRO A 57 27.38 -12.97 34.06
C PRO A 57 26.07 -13.32 33.35
N THR A 58 25.05 -12.44 33.38
CA THR A 58 23.80 -12.69 32.66
C THR A 58 23.79 -12.30 31.19
N GLY A 59 24.84 -11.67 30.65
CA GLY A 59 25.13 -11.62 29.20
C GLY A 59 23.96 -11.30 28.26
N ARG A 60 22.92 -10.65 28.76
CA ARG A 60 21.75 -10.26 27.96
C ARG A 60 22.16 -8.94 27.35
N GLU A 61 22.68 -9.02 26.12
CA GLU A 61 22.91 -7.86 25.25
C GLU A 61 21.67 -6.96 25.38
N LEU A 62 21.85 -5.83 26.09
CA LEU A 62 20.79 -4.87 26.31
C LEU A 62 20.41 -4.38 24.91
N GLN A 63 19.29 -4.90 24.40
CA GLN A 63 18.75 -4.45 23.13
C GLN A 63 18.67 -2.92 23.18
N PRO A 64 19.08 -2.23 22.10
CA PRO A 64 19.09 -0.78 22.08
C PRO A 64 17.69 -0.30 22.49
N THR A 65 17.62 0.38 23.64
CA THR A 65 16.33 0.80 24.22
C THR A 65 15.72 1.98 23.48
N ALA A 66 16.45 2.56 22.53
CA ALA A 66 16.05 3.70 21.72
C ALA A 66 16.55 3.51 20.29
N TYR A 67 15.63 3.61 19.34
CA TYR A 67 15.92 3.72 17.90
C TYR A 67 15.89 5.20 17.49
N CYS A 68 16.51 5.56 16.36
CA CYS A 68 16.46 6.93 15.84
C CYS A 68 16.97 8.03 16.81
N SER A 69 17.76 7.66 17.83
CA SER A 69 18.11 8.53 18.95
C SER A 69 16.91 9.07 19.73
N CYS A 70 15.76 8.39 19.63
CA CYS A 70 14.50 8.78 20.22
C CYS A 70 14.12 7.79 21.32
N SER A 71 13.99 8.26 22.57
CA SER A 71 13.56 7.40 23.68
C SER A 71 12.14 6.84 23.51
N THR A 72 11.30 7.54 22.73
CA THR A 72 9.93 7.13 22.40
C THR A 72 9.87 6.16 21.22
N CYS A 73 10.92 6.08 20.39
CA CYS A 73 11.04 5.07 19.33
C CYS A 73 11.51 3.76 19.96
N THR A 74 10.61 3.11 20.69
CA THR A 74 10.83 1.82 21.34
C THR A 74 10.72 0.67 20.34
N GLN A 75 11.11 -0.55 20.74
CA GLN A 75 10.88 -1.76 19.94
C GLN A 75 9.41 -1.92 19.52
N ALA A 76 8.47 -1.63 20.42
CA ALA A 76 7.05 -1.72 20.11
C ALA A 76 6.66 -0.77 18.96
N MET A 77 7.23 0.44 18.95
CA MET A 77 7.04 1.39 17.86
C MET A 77 7.75 0.93 16.58
N TRP A 78 8.97 0.42 16.72
CA TRP A 78 9.76 -0.13 15.61
C TRP A 78 8.99 -1.23 14.85
N ASP A 79 8.28 -2.08 15.57
CA ASP A 79 7.50 -3.21 15.01
C ASP A 79 6.08 -2.82 14.59
N THR A 80 5.66 -1.56 14.79
CA THR A 80 4.31 -1.10 14.40
C THR A 80 4.22 -0.97 12.88
N TYR A 81 3.14 -1.48 12.31
CA TYR A 81 2.86 -1.35 10.88
C TYR A 81 2.37 0.07 10.53
N ALA A 82 3.02 0.67 9.54
CA ALA A 82 2.60 1.88 8.85
C ALA A 82 2.40 1.54 7.36
N GLY A 83 1.14 1.40 6.96
CA GLY A 83 0.79 0.83 5.66
C GLY A 83 1.23 -0.65 5.55
N ALA A 84 2.01 -0.98 4.53
CA ALA A 84 2.46 -2.35 4.26
C ALA A 84 3.77 -2.75 4.96
N HIS A 85 4.39 -1.85 5.73
CA HIS A 85 5.71 -2.08 6.33
C HIS A 85 5.71 -1.70 7.81
N GLN A 86 6.55 -2.37 8.60
CA GLN A 86 6.83 -1.93 9.96
C GLN A 86 7.72 -0.68 9.93
N CYS A 87 7.55 0.25 10.86
CA CYS A 87 8.34 1.49 10.94
C CYS A 87 9.84 1.19 10.85
N GLY A 88 10.30 0.22 11.63
CA GLY A 88 11.68 -0.24 11.66
C GLY A 88 12.17 -0.84 10.35
N ALA A 89 11.40 -1.75 9.76
CA ALA A 89 11.74 -2.38 8.49
C ALA A 89 11.87 -1.35 7.35
N ARG A 90 10.99 -0.33 7.34
CA ARG A 90 11.07 0.76 6.36
C ARG A 90 12.30 1.64 6.59
N ILE A 91 12.63 1.95 7.84
CA ILE A 91 13.83 2.72 8.21
C ILE A 91 15.10 1.96 7.80
N GLU A 92 15.19 0.67 8.11
CA GLU A 92 16.32 -0.18 7.70
C GLU A 92 16.46 -0.24 6.18
N TYR A 93 15.35 -0.41 5.46
CA TYR A 93 15.36 -0.38 4.00
C TYR A 93 15.92 0.94 3.47
N LYS A 94 15.43 2.08 3.97
CA LYS A 94 15.90 3.42 3.56
C LYS A 94 17.37 3.66 3.89
N SER A 95 17.87 3.08 4.98
CA SER A 95 19.29 3.14 5.34
C SER A 95 20.17 2.18 4.52
N SER A 96 19.58 1.14 3.95
CA SER A 96 20.31 0.19 3.09
C SER A 96 20.71 0.79 1.73
N GLN A 97 21.72 0.21 1.09
CA GLN A 97 22.14 0.56 -0.27
C GLN A 97 21.02 0.43 -1.32
N TRP A 98 19.99 -0.38 -1.05
CA TRP A 98 18.88 -0.62 -1.97
C TRP A 98 17.74 0.39 -1.80
N GLY A 99 17.61 1.01 -0.62
CA GLY A 99 16.57 1.99 -0.33
C GLY A 99 17.03 3.45 -0.33
N GLY A 100 18.24 3.71 -0.83
CA GLY A 100 18.78 5.07 -1.00
C GLY A 100 20.06 5.34 -0.22
N GLY A 101 20.48 4.43 0.67
CA GLY A 101 21.71 4.55 1.45
C GLY A 101 21.71 5.75 2.39
N LEU A 102 20.52 6.14 2.89
CA LEU A 102 20.40 7.25 3.83
C LEU A 102 21.15 6.93 5.12
N SER A 103 21.64 7.97 5.81
CA SER A 103 22.09 7.78 7.18
C SER A 103 20.91 7.24 8.02
N HIS A 104 21.19 6.48 9.07
CA HIS A 104 20.13 5.92 9.92
C HIS A 104 19.19 7.03 10.44
N ASN A 105 19.74 8.20 10.77
CA ASN A 105 18.95 9.35 11.23
C ASN A 105 18.09 9.97 10.12
N ASP A 106 18.63 10.12 8.91
CA ASP A 106 17.87 10.61 7.75
C ASP A 106 16.78 9.63 7.32
N ALA A 107 17.02 8.32 7.47
CA ALA A 107 16.02 7.29 7.25
C ALA A 107 14.87 7.42 8.27
N CYS A 108 15.18 7.62 9.55
CA CYS A 108 14.18 7.89 10.59
C CYS A 108 13.35 9.13 10.28
N LEU A 109 13.99 10.23 9.88
CA LEU A 109 13.32 11.47 9.45
C LEU A 109 12.42 11.22 8.22
N PHE A 110 12.92 10.52 7.21
CA PHE A 110 12.17 10.22 5.99
C PHE A 110 10.90 9.42 6.31
N VAL A 111 11.03 8.32 7.04
CA VAL A 111 9.91 7.42 7.37
C VAL A 111 8.92 8.09 8.33
N SER A 112 9.41 8.89 9.26
CA SER A 112 8.56 9.66 10.15
C SER A 112 7.71 10.70 9.42
N ASN A 113 8.23 11.29 8.34
CA ASN A 113 7.47 12.20 7.48
C ASN A 113 6.59 11.46 6.47
N GLU A 114 7.00 10.26 6.03
CA GLU A 114 6.19 9.37 5.19
C GLU A 114 4.95 8.86 5.96
N PHE A 115 5.09 8.63 7.27
CA PHE A 115 4.04 8.12 8.15
C PHE A 115 3.90 8.98 9.42
N PRO A 116 3.40 10.23 9.29
CA PRO A 116 3.44 11.24 10.36
C PRO A 116 2.59 10.91 11.58
N THR A 117 1.59 10.04 11.44
CA THR A 117 0.65 9.67 12.51
C THR A 117 1.05 8.37 13.20
N THR A 118 1.73 7.48 12.46
CA THR A 118 2.10 6.16 12.95
C THR A 118 3.54 6.17 13.45
N CYS A 119 4.53 6.41 12.58
CA CYS A 119 5.95 6.41 12.96
C CYS A 119 6.40 7.77 13.51
N GLY A 120 5.84 8.87 12.99
CA GLY A 120 6.25 10.24 13.27
C GLY A 120 6.40 10.60 14.75
N PRO A 121 5.37 10.46 15.60
CA PRO A 121 5.40 11.02 16.96
C PRO A 121 6.47 10.39 17.85
N ALA A 122 6.88 9.16 17.53
CA ALA A 122 7.81 8.39 18.34
C ALA A 122 9.22 8.31 17.72
N CYS A 123 9.33 8.25 16.39
CA CYS A 123 10.61 8.02 15.70
C CYS A 123 11.15 9.24 14.95
N HIS A 124 10.46 10.38 14.97
CA HIS A 124 10.96 11.59 14.34
C HIS A 124 12.07 12.23 15.19
N PRO A 125 13.32 12.32 14.71
CA PRO A 125 14.48 12.74 15.51
C PRO A 125 14.33 14.15 16.10
N ASP A 126 13.66 15.06 15.39
CA ASP A 126 13.44 16.44 15.89
C ASP A 126 12.23 16.61 16.83
N LEU A 127 11.34 15.62 16.94
CA LEU A 127 10.10 15.73 17.73
C LEU A 127 10.11 14.84 18.97
N CYS A 128 10.85 13.73 18.93
CA CYS A 128 10.81 12.70 19.95
C CYS A 128 11.50 13.08 21.29
N GLU A 129 12.39 14.06 21.28
CA GLU A 129 13.06 14.60 22.47
C GLU A 129 12.47 15.94 22.96
N ALA A 130 11.34 16.37 22.39
CA ALA A 130 10.59 17.51 22.92
C ALA A 130 10.05 17.14 24.31
N THR A 131 10.90 17.36 25.31
CA THR A 131 10.61 17.27 26.74
C THR A 131 9.36 18.10 27.01
N ASP A 132 8.28 17.40 27.38
CA ASP A 132 6.95 17.90 27.75
C ASP A 132 6.74 19.42 27.55
N PRO A 133 6.34 19.88 26.35
CA PRO A 133 5.67 21.18 26.26
C PRO A 133 4.44 21.14 27.18
N PRO A 134 4.12 22.24 27.90
CA PRO A 134 2.94 22.28 28.76
C PRO A 134 1.75 21.81 27.96
N THR A 135 1.08 20.75 28.44
CA THR A 135 -0.09 20.14 27.82
C THR A 135 -0.94 21.25 27.20
N PRO A 136 -0.93 21.40 25.87
CA PRO A 136 -1.79 22.37 25.21
C PRO A 136 -3.21 22.04 25.68
N ALA A 137 -3.97 23.06 26.10
CA ALA A 137 -5.39 22.90 26.32
C ALA A 137 -5.95 22.08 25.14
N PRO A 138 -6.77 21.03 25.39
CA PRO A 138 -7.13 20.06 24.37
C PRO A 138 -7.60 20.81 23.13
N VAL A 139 -6.76 20.80 22.10
CA VAL A 139 -7.13 21.36 20.81
C VAL A 139 -8.18 20.39 20.30
N VAL A 140 -9.44 20.76 20.45
CA VAL A 140 -10.57 20.00 19.91
C VAL A 140 -10.25 19.81 18.43
N PRO A 141 -10.00 18.57 17.97
CA PRO A 141 -9.65 18.31 16.59
C PRO A 141 -10.73 18.94 15.71
N GLN A 142 -10.32 19.75 14.74
CA GLN A 142 -11.27 20.33 13.78
C GLN A 142 -11.97 19.17 13.06
N PRO A 143 -13.31 19.15 13.02
CA PRO A 143 -14.05 18.09 12.35
C PRO A 143 -13.69 18.09 10.86
N LYS A 144 -13.34 16.92 10.34
CA LYS A 144 -13.05 16.72 8.92
C LYS A 144 -14.35 16.61 8.14
N CYS A 145 -14.34 16.98 6.85
CA CYS A 145 -15.52 16.88 5.99
C CYS A 145 -16.73 17.74 6.44
N GLY A 146 -16.54 18.67 7.38
CA GLY A 146 -17.65 19.42 8.00
C GLY A 146 -18.57 18.54 8.87
N CYS A 147 -18.10 17.36 9.28
CA CYS A 147 -18.86 16.35 10.02
C CYS A 147 -18.22 16.10 11.39
N GLU A 148 -18.95 16.36 12.48
CA GLU A 148 -18.47 16.00 13.84
C GLU A 148 -18.29 14.49 14.03
N SER A 149 -19.06 13.69 13.27
CA SER A 149 -18.97 12.24 13.23
C SER A 149 -17.73 11.73 12.50
N CYS A 150 -17.10 12.54 11.64
CA CYS A 150 -15.86 12.18 10.94
C CYS A 150 -14.67 12.41 11.87
N THR A 151 -14.62 11.60 12.93
CA THR A 151 -13.59 11.66 13.96
C THR A 151 -12.24 11.18 13.43
N ALA A 152 -11.17 11.39 14.18
CA ALA A 152 -9.85 10.83 13.83
C ALA A 152 -9.89 9.29 13.72
N GLU A 153 -10.69 8.61 14.54
CA GLU A 153 -10.84 7.16 14.48
C GLU A 153 -11.46 6.72 13.15
N VAL A 154 -12.54 7.38 12.72
CA VAL A 154 -13.16 7.16 11.40
C VAL A 154 -12.18 7.53 10.27
N TRP A 155 -11.46 8.65 10.41
CA TRP A 155 -10.50 9.12 9.41
C TRP A 155 -9.40 8.08 9.13
N TYR A 156 -8.93 7.38 10.15
CA TYR A 156 -7.92 6.32 10.00
C TYR A 156 -8.51 4.93 9.75
N HIS A 157 -9.83 4.78 9.70
CA HIS A 157 -10.47 3.48 9.46
C HIS A 157 -10.23 3.00 8.02
N PRO A 158 -9.83 1.73 7.81
CA PRO A 158 -9.59 1.19 6.47
C PRO A 158 -10.88 1.07 5.66
N ALA A 159 -11.05 1.97 4.69
CA ALA A 159 -12.12 1.96 3.71
C ALA A 159 -11.95 0.80 2.72
N GLY A 160 -13.00 -0.02 2.57
CA GLY A 160 -12.99 -1.11 1.58
C GLY A 160 -11.84 -2.10 1.78
N GLY A 161 -11.30 -2.18 3.00
CA GLY A 161 -10.25 -3.11 3.40
C GLY A 161 -8.82 -2.82 2.91
N SER A 162 -8.50 -1.63 2.38
CA SER A 162 -7.15 -1.39 1.84
C SER A 162 -6.51 -0.02 2.07
N HIS A 163 -7.27 1.02 2.42
CA HIS A 163 -6.71 2.34 2.68
C HIS A 163 -7.58 3.13 3.65
N PRO A 164 -6.99 3.93 4.57
CA PRO A 164 -7.75 4.80 5.46
C PRO A 164 -8.74 5.70 4.72
N CYS A 165 -9.90 6.01 5.33
CA CYS A 165 -10.85 6.99 4.79
C CYS A 165 -10.13 8.30 4.42
N GLY A 166 -9.28 8.78 5.32
CA GLY A 166 -8.49 9.99 5.18
C GLY A 166 -7.56 9.98 3.98
N ASP A 167 -6.79 8.91 3.80
CA ASP A 167 -5.84 8.79 2.69
C ASP A 167 -6.55 8.84 1.33
N ARG A 168 -7.72 8.21 1.24
CA ARG A 168 -8.53 8.25 0.01
C ARG A 168 -9.11 9.64 -0.24
N ILE A 169 -9.57 10.33 0.80
CA ILE A 169 -10.08 11.70 0.73
C ILE A 169 -8.96 12.65 0.30
N GLU A 170 -7.79 12.57 0.93
CA GLU A 170 -6.61 13.38 0.57
C GLU A 170 -6.16 13.11 -0.86
N TYR A 171 -6.17 11.84 -1.31
CA TYR A 171 -5.90 11.51 -2.70
C TYR A 171 -6.88 12.22 -3.64
N LYS A 172 -8.19 12.19 -3.35
CA LYS A 172 -9.22 12.86 -4.15
C LYS A 172 -9.07 14.38 -4.19
N MET A 173 -8.54 14.98 -3.13
CA MET A 173 -8.20 16.41 -3.07
C MET A 173 -6.92 16.76 -3.86
N SER A 174 -6.04 15.79 -4.11
CA SER A 174 -4.79 16.02 -4.84
C SER A 174 -5.00 16.23 -6.34
N GLU A 175 -4.02 16.84 -7.01
CA GLU A 175 -3.99 17.02 -8.47
C GLU A 175 -4.17 15.69 -9.22
N TRP A 176 -3.65 14.58 -8.67
CA TRP A 176 -3.68 13.26 -9.28
C TRP A 176 -4.99 12.50 -9.05
N GLY A 177 -5.76 12.85 -8.02
CA GLY A 177 -7.01 12.16 -7.68
C GLY A 177 -8.28 12.90 -8.07
N GLY A 178 -8.16 14.08 -8.69
CA GLY A 178 -9.29 14.82 -9.25
C GLY A 178 -9.38 16.28 -8.81
N ASN A 179 -8.47 16.73 -7.93
CA ASN A 179 -8.42 18.09 -7.40
C ASN A 179 -9.77 18.55 -6.84
N LEU A 180 -10.46 17.64 -6.15
CA LEU A 180 -11.76 17.91 -5.55
C LEU A 180 -11.60 18.83 -4.34
N SER A 181 -12.64 19.61 -4.04
CA SER A 181 -12.72 20.27 -2.73
C SER A 181 -12.77 19.21 -1.61
N GLU A 182 -12.42 19.58 -0.37
CA GLU A 182 -12.52 18.65 0.76
C GLU A 182 -13.94 18.06 0.87
N GLU A 183 -14.98 18.90 0.74
CA GLU A 183 -16.37 18.47 0.79
C GLU A 183 -16.72 17.47 -0.32
N ASP A 184 -16.31 17.76 -1.56
CA ASP A 184 -16.56 16.87 -2.71
C ASP A 184 -15.79 15.56 -2.61
N ALA A 185 -14.55 15.61 -2.10
CA ALA A 185 -13.74 14.44 -1.83
C ALA A 185 -14.39 13.55 -0.77
N CYS A 186 -14.81 14.12 0.36
CA CYS A 186 -15.52 13.41 1.41
C CYS A 186 -16.82 12.77 0.91
N ARG A 187 -17.61 13.51 0.13
CA ARG A 187 -18.83 12.99 -0.51
C ARG A 187 -18.53 11.86 -1.49
N PHE A 188 -17.48 12.01 -2.31
CA PHE A 188 -17.05 10.98 -3.26
C PHE A 188 -16.68 9.68 -2.54
N VAL A 189 -15.78 9.75 -1.55
CA VAL A 189 -15.28 8.58 -0.81
C VAL A 189 -16.38 7.93 0.00
N SER A 190 -17.26 8.72 0.61
CA SER A 190 -18.39 8.19 1.37
C SER A 190 -19.39 7.43 0.49
N ASN A 191 -19.58 7.87 -0.76
CA ASN A 191 -20.42 7.17 -1.73
C ASN A 191 -19.71 5.96 -2.37
N GLU A 192 -18.37 5.97 -2.40
CA GLU A 192 -17.55 4.82 -2.79
C GLU A 192 -17.68 3.70 -1.74
N TYR A 193 -17.81 4.06 -0.45
CA TYR A 193 -17.91 3.13 0.69
C TYR A 193 -19.16 3.37 1.56
N PRO A 194 -20.37 3.17 1.02
CA PRO A 194 -21.61 3.57 1.70
C PRO A 194 -21.95 2.71 2.93
N ASN A 195 -21.39 1.50 3.03
CA ASN A 195 -21.62 0.56 4.13
C ASN A 195 -20.45 0.47 5.11
N ASP A 196 -19.36 1.19 4.85
CA ASP A 196 -18.17 1.24 5.70
C ASP A 196 -18.25 2.44 6.65
N GLU A 197 -17.37 2.54 7.64
CA GLU A 197 -17.33 3.68 8.57
C GLU A 197 -17.07 5.01 7.85
N CYS A 198 -16.44 5.04 6.67
CA CYS A 198 -16.32 6.30 5.92
C CYS A 198 -17.68 6.85 5.48
N GLY A 199 -18.58 5.98 5.03
CA GLY A 199 -19.85 6.34 4.38
C GLY A 199 -20.77 7.19 5.26
N PRO A 200 -21.29 6.68 6.38
CA PRO A 200 -22.24 7.40 7.20
C PRO A 200 -21.60 8.49 8.06
N PHE A 201 -20.30 8.39 8.36
CA PHE A 201 -19.66 9.29 9.32
C PHE A 201 -18.93 10.48 8.66
N CYS A 202 -18.43 10.34 7.44
CA CYS A 202 -17.72 11.40 6.72
C CYS A 202 -18.49 11.99 5.53
N ASN A 203 -19.73 11.55 5.28
CA ASN A 203 -20.54 12.16 4.22
C ASN A 203 -21.19 13.47 4.70
N PRO A 204 -20.86 14.63 4.09
CA PRO A 204 -21.44 15.92 4.47
C PRO A 204 -22.97 15.97 4.35
N ASP A 205 -23.58 15.15 3.50
CA ASP A 205 -25.04 15.07 3.35
C ASP A 205 -25.73 14.24 4.44
N GLN A 206 -25.00 13.34 5.10
CA GLN A 206 -25.58 12.39 6.06
C GLN A 206 -25.19 12.73 7.50
N CYS A 207 -23.99 13.25 7.73
CA CYS A 207 -23.44 13.46 9.06
C CYS A 207 -24.13 14.61 9.84
N ASN A 208 -24.69 15.60 9.13
CA ASN A 208 -25.41 16.72 9.73
C ASN A 208 -26.92 16.46 9.89
N LEU A 209 -27.40 15.27 9.55
CA LEU A 209 -28.75 14.83 9.88
C LEU A 209 -28.80 14.48 11.37
N THR A 210 -28.75 15.52 12.22
CA THR A 210 -29.03 15.37 13.64
C THR A 210 -30.41 14.71 13.76
N PRO A 211 -30.55 13.50 14.34
CA PRO A 211 -31.86 13.02 14.69
C PRO A 211 -32.39 13.99 15.75
N GLU A 212 -33.46 14.71 15.41
CA GLU A 212 -34.26 15.44 16.38
C GLU A 212 -34.49 14.51 17.58
N PRO A 213 -34.21 14.93 18.83
CA PRO A 213 -34.23 14.06 19.98
C PRO A 213 -35.60 13.37 20.06
N SER A 214 -35.61 12.09 19.72
CA SER A 214 -36.80 11.25 19.79
C SER A 214 -37.31 11.30 21.23
N PRO A 215 -38.56 11.73 21.47
CA PRO A 215 -39.09 11.82 22.82
C PRO A 215 -38.97 10.47 23.52
N ALA A 216 -38.60 10.54 24.80
CA ALA A 216 -38.30 9.39 25.66
C ALA A 216 -39.27 8.20 25.45
N PRO A 217 -38.76 6.95 25.44
CA PRO A 217 -39.58 5.78 25.15
C PRO A 217 -40.69 5.66 26.18
N THR A 218 -41.93 5.90 25.74
CA THR A 218 -43.10 5.54 26.54
C THR A 218 -43.16 4.02 26.58
N THR A 219 -42.94 3.48 27.78
CA THR A 219 -42.99 2.05 28.07
C THR A 219 -44.37 1.48 27.75
N ALA A 220 -44.53 0.91 26.55
CA ALA A 220 -45.70 0.13 26.18
C ALA A 220 -45.42 -1.37 26.40
N ARG A 221 -46.10 -1.87 27.43
CA ARG A 221 -46.46 -3.25 27.82
C ARG A 221 -46.22 -4.37 26.79
N PRO A 222 -45.70 -5.54 27.20
CA PRO A 222 -45.52 -6.68 26.32
C PRO A 222 -46.88 -7.32 26.00
N THR A 223 -47.13 -7.58 24.73
CA THR A 223 -48.23 -8.46 24.32
C THR A 223 -47.67 -9.60 23.50
N SER A 224 -47.78 -10.78 24.09
CA SER A 224 -47.47 -12.09 23.56
C SER A 224 -48.35 -12.44 22.36
N SER A 225 -47.77 -13.04 21.32
CA SER A 225 -48.37 -14.14 20.56
C SER A 225 -47.33 -14.81 19.64
N PRO A 226 -47.26 -16.15 19.60
CA PRO A 226 -46.37 -16.90 18.73
C PRO A 226 -47.10 -17.30 17.44
N THR A 227 -46.56 -16.95 16.27
CA THR A 227 -47.04 -17.49 14.99
C THR A 227 -46.11 -18.60 14.53
N LYS A 228 -46.54 -19.83 14.80
CA LYS A 228 -46.10 -21.06 14.12
C LYS A 228 -46.54 -20.97 12.65
N MET A 229 -45.61 -21.06 11.71
CA MET A 229 -45.91 -21.59 10.37
C MET A 229 -44.84 -22.60 9.97
N THR A 230 -45.20 -23.86 10.15
CA THR A 230 -44.78 -25.00 9.33
C THR A 230 -45.36 -24.85 7.93
N THR A 231 -44.60 -25.18 6.87
CA THR A 231 -45.09 -25.96 5.71
C THR A 231 -43.89 -26.48 4.91
N ASP A 232 -43.76 -27.81 4.88
CA ASP A 232 -42.90 -28.60 4.01
C ASP A 232 -43.31 -28.51 2.53
N SER A 233 -42.37 -28.56 1.59
CA SER A 233 -42.47 -29.45 0.41
C SER A 233 -41.23 -29.51 -0.49
N PRO A 234 -41.06 -30.61 -1.25
CA PRO A 234 -39.78 -31.06 -1.80
C PRO A 234 -39.52 -30.67 -3.27
N THR A 235 -38.26 -30.89 -3.65
CA THR A 235 -37.59 -30.91 -4.97
C THR A 235 -38.44 -31.42 -6.14
N PRO A 236 -38.19 -30.91 -7.37
CA PRO A 236 -37.52 -31.78 -8.34
C PRO A 236 -36.41 -31.11 -9.16
N GLN A 237 -35.36 -31.91 -9.36
CA GLN A 237 -34.32 -31.81 -10.39
C GLN A 237 -34.92 -32.08 -11.79
N PRO A 238 -34.43 -31.39 -12.83
CA PRO A 238 -34.30 -31.99 -14.16
C PRO A 238 -32.84 -32.02 -14.62
N SER A 239 -32.38 -33.21 -14.99
CA SER A 239 -31.24 -33.44 -15.87
C SER A 239 -31.58 -33.05 -17.29
N ASP A 240 -30.63 -32.45 -18.02
CA ASP A 240 -30.53 -32.57 -19.47
C ASP A 240 -29.04 -32.63 -19.93
N PRO A 241 -28.76 -33.29 -21.07
CA PRO A 241 -27.44 -33.80 -21.48
C PRO A 241 -26.49 -32.75 -22.09
N PRO A 242 -25.18 -33.10 -22.27
CA PRO A 242 -24.19 -32.17 -22.81
C PRO A 242 -24.37 -31.97 -24.31
N VAL A 243 -24.56 -30.71 -24.72
CA VAL A 243 -24.46 -30.30 -26.12
C VAL A 243 -22.99 -30.01 -26.43
N THR A 244 -22.36 -30.92 -27.17
CA THR A 244 -21.07 -30.69 -27.82
C THR A 244 -21.26 -29.70 -28.97
N ALA A 245 -21.04 -28.42 -28.70
CA ALA A 245 -20.84 -27.42 -29.75
C ALA A 245 -19.33 -27.29 -30.03
N THR A 246 -18.93 -27.66 -31.25
CA THR A 246 -17.60 -27.40 -31.81
C THR A 246 -17.37 -25.90 -31.95
N PRO A 247 -16.29 -25.31 -31.39
CA PRO A 247 -16.03 -23.89 -31.55
C PRO A 247 -15.52 -23.60 -32.96
N THR A 248 -16.21 -22.68 -33.63
CA THR A 248 -15.74 -22.03 -34.86
C THR A 248 -14.66 -21.02 -34.46
N SER A 249 -13.44 -21.22 -34.97
CA SER A 249 -12.28 -20.36 -34.74
C SER A 249 -12.52 -18.96 -35.32
N SER A 250 -13.07 -18.05 -34.51
CA SER A 250 -12.91 -16.61 -34.70
C SER A 250 -11.57 -16.18 -34.10
N PRO A 251 -10.93 -15.11 -34.60
CA PRO A 251 -9.67 -14.64 -34.05
C PRO A 251 -9.88 -14.23 -32.59
N VAL A 252 -9.32 -15.03 -31.69
CA VAL A 252 -9.41 -14.83 -30.25
C VAL A 252 -8.47 -13.69 -29.87
N VAL A 253 -9.05 -12.56 -29.47
CA VAL A 253 -8.29 -11.43 -28.93
C VAL A 253 -7.92 -11.77 -27.49
N LEU A 254 -6.64 -12.11 -27.27
CA LEU A 254 -6.07 -12.21 -25.92
C LEU A 254 -6.14 -10.84 -25.24
N LYS A 255 -6.77 -10.76 -24.07
CA LYS A 255 -6.99 -9.49 -23.37
C LYS A 255 -5.94 -9.20 -22.29
N TYR A 256 -5.68 -10.18 -21.42
CA TYR A 256 -4.86 -9.98 -20.22
C TYR A 256 -3.85 -11.10 -20.05
N CYS A 257 -2.64 -10.76 -19.61
CA CYS A 257 -1.60 -11.74 -19.22
C CYS A 257 -1.16 -12.69 -20.35
N GLY A 258 -1.52 -12.42 -21.60
CA GLY A 258 -1.31 -13.36 -22.71
C GLY A 258 -2.13 -14.65 -22.59
N CYS A 259 -3.13 -14.70 -21.71
CA CYS A 259 -3.96 -15.85 -21.45
C CYS A 259 -5.37 -15.66 -22.04
N HIS A 260 -5.90 -16.70 -22.68
CA HIS A 260 -7.27 -16.65 -23.20
C HIS A 260 -8.30 -16.66 -22.07
N ASP A 261 -8.02 -17.45 -21.04
CA ASP A 261 -8.94 -17.67 -19.92
C ASP A 261 -8.94 -16.53 -18.90
N CYS A 262 -7.94 -15.64 -18.95
CA CYS A 262 -7.93 -14.40 -18.18
C CYS A 262 -8.90 -13.40 -18.83
N THR A 263 -10.20 -13.69 -18.71
CA THR A 263 -11.30 -12.86 -19.24
C THR A 263 -11.55 -11.65 -18.34
N ASP A 264 -12.37 -10.69 -18.78
CA ASP A 264 -12.75 -9.53 -17.95
C ASP A 264 -13.43 -9.97 -16.63
N ALA A 265 -14.15 -11.10 -16.66
CA ALA A 265 -14.79 -11.67 -15.48
C ALA A 265 -13.77 -12.16 -14.46
N VAL A 266 -12.74 -12.89 -14.91
CA VAL A 266 -11.63 -13.33 -14.06
C VAL A 266 -10.81 -12.12 -13.58
N TRP A 267 -10.51 -11.18 -14.48
CA TRP A 267 -9.79 -9.95 -14.17
C TRP A 267 -10.47 -9.17 -13.03
N SER A 268 -11.81 -9.10 -13.04
CA SER A 268 -12.59 -8.40 -12.01
C SER A 268 -12.93 -9.27 -10.78
N THR A 269 -12.50 -10.54 -10.74
CA THR A 269 -12.81 -11.44 -9.63
C THR A 269 -11.99 -11.07 -8.39
N MET A 270 -12.65 -10.97 -7.23
CA MET A 270 -12.01 -10.67 -5.95
C MET A 270 -11.15 -11.83 -5.46
N ALA A 271 -9.88 -11.55 -5.20
CA ALA A 271 -8.91 -12.43 -4.59
C ALA A 271 -8.39 -11.76 -3.30
N GLY A 272 -9.06 -12.06 -2.18
CA GLY A 272 -8.85 -11.35 -0.92
C GLY A 272 -9.47 -9.95 -0.96
N ALA A 273 -8.65 -8.92 -0.71
CA ALA A 273 -9.09 -7.52 -0.63
C ALA A 273 -9.06 -6.77 -1.98
N HIS A 274 -8.57 -7.39 -3.05
CA HIS A 274 -8.42 -6.77 -4.37
C HIS A 274 -8.93 -7.69 -5.46
N SER A 275 -9.31 -7.15 -6.62
CA SER A 275 -9.53 -7.98 -7.81
C SER A 275 -8.19 -8.49 -8.37
N CYS A 276 -8.21 -9.61 -9.11
CA CYS A 276 -7.02 -10.10 -9.82
C CYS A 276 -6.37 -8.98 -10.66
N GLY A 277 -7.20 -8.23 -11.37
CA GLY A 277 -6.78 -7.14 -12.25
C GLY A 277 -6.19 -5.93 -11.52
N ASP A 278 -6.78 -5.53 -10.39
CA ASP A 278 -6.26 -4.42 -9.59
C ASP A 278 -4.90 -4.77 -9.00
N ARG A 279 -4.75 -6.00 -8.49
CA ARG A 279 -3.48 -6.45 -7.94
C ARG A 279 -2.41 -6.56 -9.02
N ILE A 280 -2.73 -7.09 -10.21
CA ILE A 280 -1.82 -7.14 -11.36
C ILE A 280 -1.44 -5.72 -11.81
N THR A 281 -2.41 -4.81 -11.89
CA THR A 281 -2.17 -3.40 -12.28
C THR A 281 -1.27 -2.70 -11.27
N PHE A 282 -1.48 -2.95 -9.97
CA PHE A 282 -0.60 -2.45 -8.92
C PHE A 282 0.83 -2.95 -9.08
N MET A 283 1.03 -4.25 -9.33
CA MET A 283 2.35 -4.85 -9.54
C MET A 283 3.09 -4.26 -10.76
N LYS A 284 2.36 -3.86 -11.81
CA LYS A 284 2.91 -3.15 -12.97
C LYS A 284 3.28 -1.69 -12.69
N SER A 285 2.77 -1.11 -11.61
CA SER A 285 3.02 0.29 -11.27
C SER A 285 4.37 0.47 -10.57
N GLN A 286 4.87 1.71 -10.56
CA GLN A 286 6.10 2.08 -9.82
C GLN A 286 6.03 1.76 -8.31
N TRP A 287 4.83 1.64 -7.75
CA TRP A 287 4.61 1.36 -6.32
C TRP A 287 4.55 -0.13 -5.99
N GLY A 288 4.19 -0.97 -6.95
CA GLY A 288 4.07 -2.42 -6.79
C GLY A 288 5.24 -3.22 -7.33
N GLY A 289 6.34 -2.56 -7.74
CA GLY A 289 7.57 -3.23 -8.20
C GLY A 289 7.90 -3.02 -9.66
N ASN A 290 7.06 -2.29 -10.41
CA ASN A 290 7.26 -1.95 -11.83
C ASN A 290 7.52 -3.21 -12.68
N LEU A 291 6.81 -4.29 -12.38
CA LEU A 291 6.98 -5.56 -13.06
C LEU A 291 6.43 -5.48 -14.50
N PRO A 292 7.07 -6.13 -15.48
CA PRO A 292 6.44 -6.32 -16.77
C PRO A 292 5.15 -7.14 -16.61
N GLU A 293 4.22 -7.00 -17.55
CA GLU A 293 2.89 -7.58 -17.42
C GLU A 293 2.89 -9.08 -17.14
N GLU A 294 3.73 -9.84 -17.84
CA GLU A 294 3.84 -11.29 -17.65
C GLU A 294 4.30 -11.66 -16.24
N GLU A 295 5.29 -10.96 -15.69
CA GLU A 295 5.79 -11.20 -14.33
C GLU A 295 4.78 -10.78 -13.27
N ALA A 296 4.07 -9.67 -13.48
CA ALA A 296 2.97 -9.25 -12.61
C ALA A 296 1.86 -10.31 -12.56
N CYS A 297 1.47 -10.85 -13.72
CA CYS A 297 0.47 -11.91 -13.81
C CYS A 297 0.92 -13.21 -13.14
N ALA A 298 2.17 -13.63 -13.34
CA ALA A 298 2.73 -14.80 -12.66
C ALA A 298 2.80 -14.61 -11.13
N TYR A 299 3.22 -13.42 -10.67
CA TYR A 299 3.29 -13.09 -9.25
C TYR A 299 1.91 -13.19 -8.57
N VAL A 300 0.90 -12.51 -9.13
CA VAL A 300 -0.46 -12.50 -8.55
C VAL A 300 -1.13 -13.88 -8.65
N SER A 301 -0.83 -14.62 -9.71
CA SER A 301 -1.29 -16.01 -9.86
C SER A 301 -0.71 -16.94 -8.80
N ALA A 302 0.56 -16.76 -8.42
CA ALA A 302 1.19 -17.49 -7.32
C ALA A 302 0.67 -17.02 -5.95
N GLU A 303 0.35 -15.73 -5.79
CA GLU A 303 -0.27 -15.16 -4.59
C GLU A 303 -1.70 -15.70 -4.38
N PHE A 304 -2.46 -15.89 -5.46
CA PHE A 304 -3.86 -16.36 -5.45
C PHE A 304 -4.09 -17.57 -6.38
N PRO A 305 -3.54 -18.75 -6.04
CA PRO A 305 -3.47 -19.90 -6.94
C PRO A 305 -4.81 -20.55 -7.26
N SER A 306 -5.84 -20.33 -6.44
CA SER A 306 -7.19 -20.86 -6.67
C SER A 306 -8.10 -19.91 -7.46
N THR A 307 -7.82 -18.61 -7.42
CA THR A 307 -8.74 -17.57 -7.92
C THR A 307 -8.21 -16.94 -9.20
N CYS A 308 -6.97 -16.47 -9.19
CA CYS A 308 -6.33 -15.85 -10.35
C CYS A 308 -5.49 -16.87 -11.13
N GLY A 309 -4.81 -17.77 -10.40
CA GLY A 309 -3.86 -18.74 -10.95
C GLY A 309 -4.35 -19.54 -12.17
N PRO A 310 -5.50 -20.22 -12.13
CA PRO A 310 -5.92 -21.13 -13.20
C PRO A 310 -6.20 -20.45 -14.54
N HIS A 311 -6.30 -19.12 -14.55
CA HIS A 311 -6.81 -18.35 -15.68
C HIS A 311 -5.83 -17.27 -16.14
N CYS A 312 -5.10 -16.65 -15.21
CA CYS A 312 -4.21 -15.52 -15.49
C CYS A 312 -2.72 -15.84 -15.31
N ASP A 313 -2.36 -17.07 -14.91
CA ASP A 313 -0.96 -17.50 -14.88
C ASP A 313 -0.48 -17.76 -16.30
N PRO A 314 0.47 -16.97 -16.81
CA PRO A 314 1.00 -17.17 -18.14
C PRO A 314 1.55 -18.59 -18.28
N SER A 315 2.21 -19.16 -17.27
CA SER A 315 2.90 -20.45 -17.35
C SER A 315 1.98 -21.68 -17.43
N THR A 316 0.71 -21.55 -17.07
CA THR A 316 -0.23 -22.67 -16.99
C THR A 316 -1.53 -22.48 -17.79
N CYS A 317 -1.78 -21.27 -18.32
CA CYS A 317 -2.98 -21.02 -19.12
C CYS A 317 -2.85 -21.55 -20.57
N ASP A 318 -3.95 -22.06 -21.13
CA ASP A 318 -4.00 -22.76 -22.43
C ASP A 318 -3.94 -21.82 -23.66
N GLY A 319 -3.42 -20.60 -23.49
CA GLY A 319 -3.50 -19.51 -24.48
C GLY A 319 -2.18 -18.90 -24.93
N ARG A 320 -1.02 -19.41 -24.49
CA ARG A 320 0.27 -18.94 -25.04
C ARG A 320 0.38 -19.36 -26.51
N CYS A 321 0.05 -18.46 -27.42
CA CYS A 321 0.34 -18.66 -28.84
C CYS A 321 1.88 -18.76 -29.01
N PRO A 322 2.40 -19.74 -29.76
CA PRO A 322 3.83 -19.83 -30.09
C PRO A 322 4.34 -18.61 -30.87
#